data_AF-A0A401PNC2-F1
#
_entry.id   AF-A0A401PNC2-F1
#
_cell.length_a   1.000
_cell.length_b   1.000
_cell.length_c   1.000
_cell.angle_alpha   90.00
_cell.angle_beta   90.00
_cell.angle_gamma   90.00
#
_symmetry.space_group_name_H-M   'P 1'
#
loop_
_entity.id
_entity.type
_entity.pdbx_description
1 polymer ?
#
loop_
_entity_poly.entity_id
_entity_poly.type
_entity_poly.pdbx_seq_one_letter_code
_entity_poly.pdbx_strand_id
1 'polypeptide(L)' 'MDLQLHIYQLKILIRLVKKAYRDFRLQGVLDSTLNSKTYETIRNRLTVEEATASVSEGGGLQGITMKDSDEEDEDED' A
#
# COMPACT_ATOMS: atom_id res chain seq x y z
N MET A 1 18.04 -16.73 -7.20
CA MET A 1 17.46 -16.33 -5.90
C MET A 1 16.05 -15.90 -6.17
N ASP A 2 15.10 -16.35 -5.36
CA ASP A 2 13.75 -15.79 -5.38
C ASP A 2 13.83 -14.34 -4.90
N LEU A 3 13.25 -13.41 -5.67
CA LEU A 3 13.40 -11.95 -5.48
C LEU A 3 12.26 -11.35 -4.64
N GLN A 4 11.52 -12.19 -3.91
CA GLN A 4 10.36 -11.78 -3.14
C GLN A 4 10.77 -11.17 -1.79
N LEU A 5 10.11 -10.09 -1.41
CA LEU A 5 10.24 -9.47 -0.10
C LEU A 5 9.80 -10.44 0.99
N HIS A 6 10.57 -10.46 2.08
CA HIS A 6 10.12 -11.09 3.31
C HIS A 6 8.88 -10.36 3.84
N ILE A 7 7.92 -11.09 4.43
CA ILE A 7 6.64 -10.52 4.89
C ILE A 7 6.78 -9.27 5.78
N TYR A 8 7.72 -9.27 6.74
CA TYR A 8 8.00 -8.09 7.55
C TYR A 8 8.51 -6.88 6.75
N GLN A 9 9.32 -7.09 5.70
CA GLN A 9 9.79 -6.00 4.83
C GLN A 9 8.61 -5.41 4.06
N LEU A 10 7.77 -6.26 3.48
CA LEU A 10 6.54 -5.86 2.80
C LEU A 10 5.63 -5.04 3.72
N LYS A 11 5.38 -5.51 4.95
CA LYS A 11 4.57 -4.78 5.95
C LYS A 11 5.13 -3.40 6.28
N ILE A 12 6.45 -3.28 6.43
CA ILE A 12 7.10 -1.99 6.73
C ILE A 12 6.97 -1.04 5.54
N LEU A 13 7.21 -1.53 4.32
CA LEU A 13 7.09 -0.71 3.11
C LEU A 13 5.66 -0.21 2.90
N ILE A 14 4.65 -1.07 3.07
CA ILE A 14 3.24 -0.67 2.99
C ILE A 14 2.94 0.45 4.01
N ARG A 15 3.36 0.28 5.27
CA ARG A 15 3.16 1.31 6.31
C ARG A 15 3.85 2.63 5.96
N LEU A 16 5.08 2.58 5.47
CA LEU A 16 5.86 3.76 5.13
C LEU A 16 5.22 4.52 3.97
N VAL A 17 4.84 3.81 2.89
CA VAL A 17 4.21 4.43 1.71
C VAL A 17 2.87 5.05 2.07
N LYS A 18 2.00 4.34 2.82
CA LYS A 18 0.71 4.89 3.28
C LYS A 18 0.89 6.10 4.21
N LYS A 19 1.85 6.05 5.13
CA LYS A 19 2.14 7.17 6.04
C LYS A 19 2.66 8.38 5.28
N ALA A 20 3.63 8.21 4.38
CA ALA A 20 4.21 9.29 3.59
C ALA A 20 3.16 9.97 2.69
N TYR A 21 2.33 9.19 1.99
CA TYR A 21 1.26 9.73 1.17
C TYR A 21 0.27 10.57 1.99
N ARG A 22 -0.21 10.04 3.12
CA ARG A 22 -1.11 10.78 4.02
C ARG A 22 -0.48 12.04 4.59
N ASP A 23 0.80 12.00 4.96
CA ASP A 23 1.49 13.17 5.51
C ASP A 23 1.62 14.29 4.48
N PHE A 24 1.95 13.96 3.23
CA PHE A 24 1.98 14.94 2.16
C PHE A 24 0.59 15.48 1.81
N ARG A 25 -0.45 14.62 1.80
CA ARG A 25 -1.84 15.05 1.62
C ARG A 25 -2.27 16.02 2.72
N LEU A 26 -1.96 15.71 3.98
CA LEU A 26 -2.24 16.58 5.14
C LEU A 26 -1.48 17.92 5.09
N GLN A 27 -0.32 17.96 4.43
CA GLN A 27 0.44 19.18 4.19
C GLN A 27 -0.08 20.01 3.00
N GLY A 28 -1.13 19.55 2.31
CA GLY A 28 -1.74 20.25 1.18
C GLY A 28 -1.00 20.05 -0.15
N VAL A 29 -0.20 18.98 -0.29
CA VAL A 29 0.37 18.61 -1.59
C VAL A 29 -0.77 18.19 -2.53
N LEU A 30 -0.76 18.71 -3.75
CA LEU A 30 -1.80 18.45 -4.75
C LEU A 30 -1.85 16.97 -5.15
N ASP A 31 -3.04 16.45 -5.40
CA ASP A 31 -3.24 15.06 -5.83
C ASP A 31 -2.48 14.73 -7.12
N SER A 32 -2.38 15.67 -8.06
CA SER A 32 -1.58 15.50 -9.29
C SER A 32 -0.09 15.30 -9.02
N THR A 33 0.41 15.78 -7.88
CA THR A 33 1.79 15.61 -7.42
C THR A 33 1.93 14.35 -6.56
N LEU A 34 0.94 14.06 -5.70
CA LEU A 34 0.89 12.86 -4.86
C LEU A 34 0.79 11.59 -5.72
N ASN A 35 -0.10 11.60 -6.71
CA ASN A 35 -0.33 10.52 -7.69
C ASN A 35 0.72 10.55 -8.80
N SER A 36 1.98 10.77 -8.40
CA SER A 36 3.11 10.72 -9.33
C SER A 36 3.27 9.31 -9.91
N LYS A 37 3.82 9.22 -11.12
CA LYS A 37 4.20 7.95 -11.75
C LYS A 37 5.03 7.06 -10.83
N THR A 38 5.90 7.65 -10.00
CA THR A 38 6.70 6.94 -9.02
C THR A 38 5.85 6.31 -7.93
N TYR A 39 4.91 7.06 -7.34
CA TYR A 39 3.99 6.54 -6.34
C TYR A 39 3.13 5.40 -6.90
N GLU A 40 2.52 5.58 -8.08
CA GLU A 40 1.71 4.55 -8.74
C GLU A 40 2.52 3.27 -8.99
N THR A 41 3.76 3.42 -9.47
CA THR A 41 4.66 2.27 -9.70
C THR A 41 4.94 1.51 -8.41
N ILE A 42 5.20 2.22 -7.30
CA ILE A 42 5.46 1.60 -6.00
C ILE A 42 4.18 0.94 -5.46
N ARG A 43 3.03 1.63 -5.52
CA ARG A 43 1.73 1.14 -5.08
C ARG A 43 1.39 -0.17 -5.79
N ASN A 44 1.47 -0.19 -7.11
CA ASN A 44 1.15 -1.37 -7.91
C ASN A 44 2.05 -2.56 -7.57
N ARG A 45 3.36 -2.34 -7.37
CA ARG A 45 4.28 -3.41 -6.96
C ARG A 45 3.93 -3.97 -5.59
N LEU A 46 3.68 -3.09 -4.61
CA LEU A 46 3.32 -3.51 -3.26
C LEU A 46 1.99 -4.28 -3.24
N THR A 47 0.99 -3.89 -4.06
CA THR A 47 -0.28 -4.62 -4.19
C THR A 47 -0.09 -6.02 -4.76
N VAL A 48 0.74 -6.19 -5.80
CA VAL A 48 1.03 -7.52 -6.37
C VAL A 48 1.78 -8.40 -5.36
N GLU A 49 2.74 -7.81 -4.65
CA GLU A 49 3.53 -8.52 -3.65
C GLU A 49 2.69 -8.92 -2.42
N GLU A 50 1.75 -8.05 -2.02
CA GLU A 50 0.71 -8.33 -1.03
C GLU A 50 -0.16 -9.52 -1.43
N ALA A 51 -0.68 -9.52 -2.66
CA ALA A 51 -1.47 -10.63 -3.20
C ALA A 51 -0.68 -11.93 -3.28
N THR A 52 0.62 -11.87 -3.60
CA THR A 52 1.48 -13.05 -3.67
C THR A 52 1.82 -13.60 -2.28
N ALA A 53 2.00 -12.72 -1.30
CA ALA A 53 2.23 -13.11 0.09
C ALA A 53 0.98 -13.69 0.76
N SER A 54 -0.22 -13.15 0.45
CA SER A 54 -1.47 -13.63 1.03
C SER A 54 -1.82 -15.06 0.59
N VAL A 55 -1.53 -15.42 -0.68
CA VAL A 55 -1.73 -16.81 -1.16
C VAL A 55 -0.69 -17.79 -0.62
N SER A 56 0.53 -17.32 -0.35
CA SER A 56 1.66 -18.18 0.06
C SER A 56 1.72 -18.42 1.58
N GLU A 57 1.41 -17.41 2.39
CA GLU A 57 1.57 -17.46 3.85
C GLU A 57 0.24 -17.46 4.64
N GLY A 58 -0.92 -17.49 3.98
CA GLY A 58 -2.22 -17.81 4.61
C GLY A 58 -2.70 -16.91 5.75
N GLY A 59 -2.08 -15.73 5.97
CA GLY A 59 -2.43 -14.79 7.05
C GLY A 59 -1.40 -13.70 7.38
N GLY A 60 -0.31 -13.59 6.62
CA GLY A 60 0.92 -12.88 7.01
C GLY A 60 0.83 -11.36 7.23
N LEU A 61 -0.23 -10.70 6.75
CA LEU A 61 -0.28 -9.24 6.71
C LEU A 61 -0.98 -8.59 7.91
N GLN A 62 -1.72 -9.35 8.73
CA GLN A 62 -2.39 -8.83 9.94
C GLN A 62 -3.22 -7.55 9.67
N GLY A 63 -3.97 -7.52 8.57
CA GLY A 63 -4.78 -6.35 8.17
C GLY A 63 -4.00 -5.17 7.58
N ILE A 64 -2.68 -5.28 7.41
CA ILE A 64 -1.89 -4.29 6.66
C ILE A 64 -2.10 -4.52 5.18
N THR A 65 -2.72 -3.57 4.52
CA THR A 65 -2.98 -3.61 3.09
C THR A 65 -2.66 -2.28 2.42
N MET A 66 -2.30 -2.34 1.14
CA MET A 66 -2.20 -1.17 0.27
C MET A 66 -3.56 -0.59 -0.12
N LYS A 67 -4.69 -1.26 0.18
CA LYS A 67 -6.02 -0.68 -0.01
C LYS A 67 -6.17 0.59 0.82
N ASP A 68 -6.76 1.62 0.23
CA ASP A 68 -7.00 2.89 0.89
C ASP A 68 -8.07 2.69 1.97
N SER A 69 -7.72 3.08 3.20
CA SER A 69 -8.55 2.82 4.39
C SER A 69 -9.65 3.88 4.57
N ASP A 70 -9.69 4.87 3.69
CA ASP A 70 -10.63 5.99 3.72
C ASP A 70 -11.80 5.78 2.72
N GLU A 71 -11.83 4.67 1.97
CA GLU A 71 -12.84 4.36 0.93
C GLU A 71 -13.91 3.35 1.40
N GLU A 72 -14.17 3.22 2.70
CA GLU A 72 -15.13 2.23 3.23
C GLU A 72 -16.55 2.76 3.52
N ASP A 73 -16.85 4.04 3.22
CA ASP A 73 -18.12 4.71 3.64
C ASP A 73 -19.02 5.23 2.48
N GLU A 74 -18.82 4.85 1.21
CA GLU A 74 -19.58 5.41 0.07
C GLU A 74 -20.60 4.47 -0.61
N ASP A 75 -20.76 3.22 -0.16
CA ASP A 75 -21.71 2.26 -0.75
C ASP A 75 -22.72 1.72 0.30
N GLU A 76 -23.52 2.58 0.91
CA GLU A 76 -24.79 2.22 1.57
C GLU A 76 -25.94 3.09 1.04
N ASP A 77 -26.50 2.70 -0.12
CA ASP A 77 -27.82 3.12 -0.62
C ASP A 77 -28.70 1.88 -0.91
#